data_AF-A0A9W4SAX6-F1
#
_entry.id   AF-A0A9W4SAX6-F1
#
_cell.length_a   1.000
_cell.length_b   1.000
_cell.length_c   1.000
_cell.angle_alpha   90.00
_cell.angle_beta   90.00
_cell.angle_gamma   90.00
#
_symmetry.space_group_name_H-M   'P 1'
#
loop_
_entity.id
_entity.type
_entity.pdbx_description
1 polymer ?
#
loop_
_entity_poly.entity_id
_entity_poly.type
_entity_poly.pdbx_seq_one_letter_code
_entity_poly.pdbx_strand_id
1 'polypeptide(L)'
;MNRKLNGEEEIFSVTKIYSDEKESFEGAFSSIEKTNQKKEKIIKGLEDLAKQRKELVELRENKQKLEDLSKEEKVKVIQLELQVARLLKESKKIRNILLIGRTGNGKSTLGNVLINKNENFEEVFKESNYAASQTKELGIEEFEYDGIKYRIIDTIGFGDTELTEKEVLDKISEVAYSISDGLDQVLFVTKSRFTEEEKNVFNLLKNVLFDETIGKYTTIVRTNFPDFDKPEERQNDIKSMSKDNKTSDVIINSCNNKIIHVDNHPKIKENRDKSRKILLSHLAKCKGVYYPNNLKDLVSRIKSYEEIERKNREEIKKLEESRNKLEKENNEEREKLTRRIEELEKEKKDAEENRRQETREHVENRCSK
;
A
#
# COMPACT_ATOMS: atom_id res chain seq x y z
N MET A 1 26.95 -21.11 -145.65
CA MET A 1 25.95 -20.37 -144.85
C MET A 1 25.70 -21.13 -143.55
N ASN A 2 25.58 -20.43 -142.43
CA ASN A 2 25.18 -20.90 -141.10
C ASN A 2 26.17 -21.85 -140.37
N ARG A 3 27.09 -21.27 -139.58
CA ARG A 3 27.59 -21.87 -138.31
C ARG A 3 28.46 -20.94 -137.43
N LYS A 4 28.45 -19.62 -137.66
CA LYS A 4 29.26 -18.67 -136.86
C LYS A 4 28.46 -17.72 -135.94
N LEU A 5 27.13 -17.87 -135.84
CA LEU A 5 26.28 -16.93 -135.08
C LEU A 5 25.73 -17.47 -133.74
N ASN A 6 25.83 -18.78 -133.44
CA ASN A 6 25.21 -19.33 -132.22
C ASN A 6 26.08 -19.25 -130.94
N GLY A 7 27.40 -19.04 -131.07
CA GLY A 7 28.29 -19.02 -129.90
C GLY A 7 28.25 -17.70 -129.11
N GLU A 8 28.00 -16.57 -129.79
CA GLU A 8 27.96 -15.26 -129.14
C GLU A 8 26.64 -15.02 -128.40
N GLU A 9 25.51 -15.53 -128.91
CA GLU A 9 24.20 -15.43 -128.22
C GLU A 9 24.10 -16.32 -126.98
N GLU A 10 24.65 -17.55 -127.00
CA GLU A 10 24.69 -18.42 -125.81
C GLU A 10 25.56 -17.83 -124.70
N ILE A 11 26.75 -17.31 -125.03
CA ILE A 11 27.65 -16.66 -124.07
C ILE A 11 26.97 -15.41 -123.48
N PHE A 12 26.30 -14.59 -124.30
CA PHE A 12 25.59 -13.40 -123.82
C PHE A 12 24.43 -13.75 -122.87
N SER A 13 23.70 -14.85 -123.11
CA SER A 13 22.62 -15.31 -122.22
C SER A 13 23.14 -15.84 -120.88
N VAL A 14 24.22 -16.62 -120.88
CA VAL A 14 24.84 -17.17 -119.66
C VAL A 14 25.44 -16.05 -118.82
N THR A 15 26.06 -15.05 -119.46
CA THR A 15 26.65 -13.90 -118.76
C THR A 15 25.58 -13.03 -118.11
N LYS A 16 24.42 -12.88 -118.75
CA LYS A 16 23.27 -12.14 -118.23
C LYS A 16 22.56 -12.87 -117.08
N ILE A 17 22.42 -14.19 -117.15
CA ILE A 17 21.89 -14.99 -116.03
C ILE A 17 22.83 -14.90 -114.82
N TYR A 18 24.15 -15.01 -115.05
CA TYR A 18 25.15 -14.84 -113.98
C TYR A 18 25.14 -13.43 -113.37
N SER A 19 24.89 -12.37 -114.15
CA SER A 19 24.76 -11.01 -113.60
C SER A 19 23.49 -10.85 -112.77
N ASP A 20 22.36 -11.36 -113.25
CA ASP A 20 21.06 -11.23 -112.59
C ASP A 20 21.03 -12.06 -111.29
N GLU A 21 21.62 -13.27 -111.27
CA GLU A 21 21.79 -14.08 -110.05
C GLU A 21 22.73 -13.41 -109.04
N LYS A 22 23.80 -12.75 -109.50
CA LYS A 22 24.74 -12.04 -108.63
C LYS A 22 24.11 -10.81 -107.98
N GLU A 23 23.33 -10.02 -108.73
CA GLU A 23 22.56 -8.90 -108.17
C GLU A 23 21.50 -9.39 -107.16
N SER A 24 20.83 -10.51 -107.44
CA SER A 24 19.86 -11.14 -106.52
C SER A 24 20.52 -11.58 -105.21
N PHE A 25 21.71 -12.20 -105.29
CA PHE A 25 22.49 -12.60 -104.12
C PHE A 25 22.99 -11.40 -103.30
N GLU A 26 23.47 -10.33 -103.96
CA GLU A 26 23.89 -9.10 -103.28
C GLU A 26 22.71 -8.40 -102.58
N GLY A 27 21.53 -8.38 -103.20
CA GLY A 27 20.29 -7.88 -102.59
C GLY A 27 19.84 -8.69 -101.37
N ALA A 28 19.94 -10.03 -101.43
CA ALA A 28 19.65 -10.91 -100.31
C ALA A 28 20.64 -10.72 -99.15
N PHE A 29 21.95 -10.58 -99.45
CA PHE A 29 22.99 -10.36 -98.45
C PHE A 29 22.82 -9.02 -97.72
N SER A 30 22.54 -7.93 -98.46
CA SER A 30 22.22 -6.61 -97.90
C SER A 30 21.01 -6.65 -96.96
N SER A 31 19.99 -7.45 -97.31
CA SER A 31 18.78 -7.62 -96.49
C SER A 31 19.08 -8.38 -95.19
N ILE A 32 19.93 -9.41 -95.25
CA ILE A 32 20.40 -10.16 -94.08
C ILE A 32 21.24 -9.27 -93.15
N GLU A 33 22.14 -8.46 -93.69
CA GLU A 33 22.95 -7.52 -92.90
C GLU A 33 22.09 -6.50 -92.14
N LYS A 34 21.12 -5.88 -92.82
CA LYS A 34 20.15 -4.96 -92.18
C LYS A 34 19.35 -5.65 -91.07
N THR A 35 19.03 -6.94 -91.25
CA THR A 35 18.31 -7.74 -90.27
C THR A 35 19.18 -8.07 -89.07
N ASN A 36 20.45 -8.39 -89.29
CA ASN A 36 21.43 -8.64 -88.22
C ASN A 36 21.72 -7.36 -87.40
N GLN A 37 21.89 -6.22 -88.05
CA GLN A 37 22.03 -4.93 -87.33
C GLN A 37 20.79 -4.59 -86.49
N LYS A 38 19.58 -4.89 -86.99
CA LYS A 38 18.35 -4.75 -86.19
C LYS A 38 18.33 -5.71 -85.00
N LYS A 39 18.75 -6.96 -85.17
CA LYS A 39 18.84 -7.96 -84.08
C LYS A 39 19.83 -7.52 -83.00
N GLU A 40 21.01 -7.03 -83.38
CA GLU A 40 22.00 -6.53 -82.41
C GLU A 40 21.46 -5.35 -81.58
N LYS A 41 20.76 -4.41 -82.22
CA LYS A 41 20.08 -3.31 -81.50
C LYS A 41 19.04 -3.83 -80.51
N ILE A 42 18.26 -4.84 -80.89
CA ILE A 42 17.26 -5.46 -80.02
C ILE A 42 17.94 -6.17 -78.83
N ILE A 43 19.00 -6.93 -79.07
CA ILE A 43 19.76 -7.64 -78.02
C ILE A 43 20.31 -6.63 -77.00
N LYS A 44 20.93 -5.55 -77.48
CA LYS A 44 21.46 -4.49 -76.62
C LYS A 44 20.36 -3.82 -75.78
N GLY A 45 19.20 -3.56 -76.39
CA GLY A 45 18.04 -3.05 -75.68
C GLY A 45 17.49 -4.00 -74.61
N LEU A 46 17.52 -5.32 -74.85
CA LEU A 46 17.12 -6.33 -73.87
C LEU A 46 18.12 -6.43 -72.70
N GLU A 47 19.42 -6.30 -72.96
CA GLU A 47 20.45 -6.26 -71.92
C GLU A 47 20.28 -5.03 -71.01
N ASP A 48 20.04 -3.86 -71.59
CA ASP A 48 19.76 -2.63 -70.84
C ASP A 48 18.49 -2.75 -69.97
N LEU A 49 17.41 -3.34 -70.53
CA LEU A 49 16.18 -3.64 -69.79
C LEU A 49 16.41 -4.63 -68.65
N ALA A 50 17.23 -5.67 -68.85
CA ALA A 50 17.58 -6.62 -67.81
C ALA A 50 18.37 -5.96 -66.67
N LYS A 51 19.25 -5.01 -67.00
CA LYS A 51 19.99 -4.21 -66.02
C LYS A 51 19.06 -3.30 -65.20
N GLN A 52 18.18 -2.55 -65.87
CA GLN A 52 17.17 -1.72 -65.20
C GLN A 52 16.25 -2.54 -64.29
N ARG A 53 15.87 -3.75 -64.71
CA ARG A 53 15.04 -4.64 -63.90
C ARG A 53 15.74 -5.08 -62.61
N LYS A 54 17.05 -5.35 -62.65
CA LYS A 54 17.83 -5.68 -61.43
C LYS A 54 17.83 -4.51 -60.43
N GLU A 55 18.12 -3.30 -60.91
CA GLU A 55 18.10 -2.09 -60.06
C GLU A 55 16.71 -1.85 -59.43
N LEU A 56 15.64 -2.08 -60.19
CA LEU A 56 14.25 -1.97 -59.70
C LEU A 56 13.90 -2.96 -58.60
N VAL A 57 14.43 -4.20 -58.67
CA VAL A 57 14.23 -5.21 -57.62
C VAL A 57 14.95 -4.79 -56.34
N GLU A 58 16.20 -4.35 -56.46
CA GLU A 58 16.99 -3.89 -55.32
C GLU A 58 16.36 -2.65 -54.64
N LEU A 59 15.84 -1.70 -55.42
CA LEU A 59 15.11 -0.55 -54.91
C LEU A 59 13.85 -0.95 -54.13
N ARG A 60 13.12 -1.97 -54.60
CA ARG A 60 11.93 -2.50 -53.92
C ARG A 60 12.27 -3.15 -52.58
N GLU A 61 13.35 -3.95 -52.53
CA GLU A 61 13.81 -4.56 -51.29
C GLU A 61 14.23 -3.51 -50.26
N ASN A 62 14.95 -2.47 -50.69
CA ASN A 62 15.36 -1.37 -49.81
C ASN A 62 14.17 -0.55 -49.31
N LYS A 63 13.16 -0.30 -50.16
CA LYS A 63 11.91 0.35 -49.73
C LYS A 63 11.19 -0.46 -48.66
N GLN A 64 11.10 -1.79 -48.83
CA GLN A 64 10.47 -2.67 -47.85
C GLN A 64 11.20 -2.63 -46.50
N LYS A 65 12.54 -2.70 -46.51
CA LYS A 65 13.37 -2.57 -45.29
C LYS A 65 13.14 -1.23 -44.57
N LEU A 66 13.04 -0.12 -45.30
CA LEU A 66 12.75 1.21 -44.75
C LEU A 66 11.35 1.27 -44.11
N GLU A 67 10.34 0.67 -44.74
CA GLU A 67 8.99 0.61 -44.18
C GLU A 67 8.95 -0.22 -42.88
N ASP A 68 9.71 -1.32 -42.81
CA ASP A 68 9.76 -2.16 -41.62
C ASP A 68 10.54 -1.51 -40.47
N LEU A 69 11.65 -0.82 -40.76
CA LEU A 69 12.35 0.02 -39.77
C LEU A 69 11.44 1.13 -39.23
N SER A 70 10.68 1.80 -40.08
CA SER A 70 9.73 2.84 -39.66
C SER A 70 8.62 2.29 -38.75
N LYS A 71 8.14 1.06 -38.99
CA LYS A 71 7.19 0.41 -38.09
C LYS A 71 7.81 0.12 -36.72
N GLU A 72 9.06 -0.35 -36.69
CA GLU A 72 9.77 -0.64 -35.44
C GLU A 72 10.00 0.63 -34.60
N GLU A 73 10.38 1.73 -35.23
CA GLU A 73 10.52 3.04 -34.57
C GLU A 73 9.19 3.52 -33.99
N LYS A 74 8.08 3.39 -34.72
CA LYS A 74 6.74 3.73 -34.21
C LYS A 74 6.37 2.91 -32.97
N VAL A 75 6.70 1.62 -32.93
CA VAL A 75 6.46 0.77 -31.75
C VAL A 75 7.28 1.24 -30.56
N LYS A 76 8.55 1.61 -30.76
CA LYS A 76 9.42 2.16 -29.70
C LYS A 76 8.88 3.49 -29.15
N VAL A 77 8.38 4.38 -30.01
CA VAL A 77 7.75 5.65 -29.60
C VAL A 77 6.51 5.38 -28.76
N ILE A 78 5.61 4.49 -29.20
CA ILE A 78 4.41 4.14 -28.43
C ILE A 78 4.77 3.53 -27.06
N GLN A 79 5.79 2.68 -26.98
CA GLN A 79 6.27 2.14 -25.71
C GLN A 79 6.80 3.22 -24.77
N LEU A 80 7.58 4.18 -25.29
CA LEU A 80 8.07 5.31 -24.52
C LEU A 80 6.92 6.21 -24.05
N GLU A 81 5.94 6.50 -24.90
CA GLU A 81 4.74 7.28 -24.53
C GLU A 81 3.94 6.60 -23.42
N LEU A 82 3.76 5.27 -23.48
CA LEU A 82 3.11 4.49 -22.42
C LEU A 82 3.89 4.51 -21.11
N GLN A 83 5.23 4.47 -21.18
CA GLN A 83 6.09 4.56 -20.01
C GLN A 83 6.04 5.96 -19.37
N VAL A 84 6.07 7.01 -20.19
CA VAL A 84 5.90 8.40 -19.76
C VAL A 84 4.52 8.62 -19.15
N ALA A 85 3.45 8.11 -19.76
CA ALA A 85 2.09 8.22 -19.22
C ALA A 85 1.93 7.52 -17.85
N ARG A 86 2.57 6.36 -17.66
CA ARG A 86 2.63 5.68 -16.33
C ARG A 86 3.36 6.53 -15.30
N LEU A 87 4.55 7.02 -15.64
CA LEU A 87 5.34 7.87 -14.74
C LEU A 87 4.62 9.17 -14.37
N LEU A 88 3.91 9.79 -15.32
CA LEU A 88 3.09 10.98 -15.08
C LEU A 88 1.86 10.71 -14.21
N LYS A 89 1.28 9.51 -14.30
CA LYS A 89 0.16 9.09 -13.44
C LYS A 89 0.64 8.80 -12.02
N GLU A 90 1.85 8.26 -11.87
CA GLU A 90 2.51 8.05 -10.58
C GLU A 90 3.01 9.37 -9.96
N SER A 91 3.51 10.31 -10.76
CA SER A 91 4.00 11.61 -10.30
C SER A 91 2.89 12.58 -9.87
N LYS A 92 1.64 12.32 -10.28
CA LYS A 92 0.44 13.03 -9.82
C LYS A 92 -0.21 12.41 -8.60
N LYS A 93 0.30 11.28 -8.09
CA LYS A 93 -0.29 10.59 -6.93
C LYS A 93 0.23 11.21 -5.64
N ILE A 94 -0.65 11.89 -4.93
CA ILE A 94 -0.40 12.40 -3.58
C ILE A 94 -0.37 11.19 -2.64
N ARG A 95 0.67 11.10 -1.79
CA ARG A 95 0.78 10.05 -0.77
C ARG A 95 -0.03 10.42 0.46
N ASN A 96 -1.11 9.68 0.74
CA ASN A 96 -1.99 9.95 1.87
C ASN A 96 -1.45 9.29 3.14
N ILE A 97 -1.17 10.11 4.17
CA ILE A 97 -0.61 9.69 5.45
C ILE A 97 -1.60 10.02 6.56
N LEU A 98 -2.09 8.99 7.24
CA LEU A 98 -3.06 9.13 8.34
C LEU A 98 -2.35 9.09 9.70
N LEU A 99 -2.54 10.10 10.54
CA LEU A 99 -2.00 10.11 11.90
C LEU A 99 -3.06 9.61 12.87
N ILE A 100 -2.75 8.59 13.67
CA ILE A 100 -3.65 8.03 14.69
C ILE A 100 -2.89 7.86 15.99
N GLY A 101 -3.55 7.98 17.14
CA GLY A 101 -2.91 7.88 18.45
C GLY A 101 -3.66 8.67 19.51
N ARG A 102 -3.32 8.39 20.77
CA ARG A 102 -3.95 9.06 21.91
C ARG A 102 -3.74 10.58 21.85
N THR A 103 -4.67 11.31 22.42
CA THR A 103 -4.47 12.73 22.70
C THR A 103 -3.23 12.93 23.58
N GLY A 104 -2.52 14.04 23.36
CA GLY A 104 -1.28 14.33 24.08
C GLY A 104 -0.08 13.43 23.72
N ASN A 105 -0.18 12.55 22.71
CA ASN A 105 0.96 11.78 22.19
C ASN A 105 1.78 12.54 21.11
N GLY A 106 1.36 13.76 20.74
CA GLY A 106 2.08 14.61 19.80
C GLY A 106 1.81 14.32 18.32
N LYS A 107 0.58 13.89 17.95
CA LYS A 107 0.17 13.72 16.54
C LYS A 107 0.27 15.01 15.74
N SER A 108 -0.40 16.07 16.19
CA SER A 108 -0.37 17.39 15.54
C SER A 108 1.06 17.96 15.48
N THR A 109 1.84 17.78 16.56
CA THR A 109 3.28 18.11 16.58
C THR A 109 4.06 17.34 15.52
N LEU A 110 3.82 16.03 15.38
CA LEU A 110 4.45 15.19 14.35
C LEU A 110 4.03 15.65 12.94
N GLY A 111 2.76 15.98 12.74
CA GLY A 111 2.24 16.55 11.49
C GLY A 111 2.92 17.86 11.13
N ASN A 112 3.07 18.78 12.09
CA ASN A 112 3.78 20.04 11.89
C ASN A 112 5.26 19.81 11.55
N VAL A 113 5.92 18.85 12.20
CA VAL A 113 7.32 18.46 11.88
C VAL A 113 7.43 17.91 10.46
N LEU A 114 6.42 17.16 9.98
CA LEU A 114 6.35 16.62 8.61
C LEU A 114 6.06 17.67 7.55
N ILE A 115 5.34 18.74 7.88
CA ILE A 115 4.98 19.80 6.91
C ILE A 115 6.08 20.87 6.80
N ASN A 116 6.58 21.38 7.94
CA ASN A 116 7.45 22.55 7.97
C ASN A 116 8.88 22.29 7.51
N LYS A 117 9.35 23.10 6.54
CA LYS A 117 10.74 23.10 6.04
C LYS A 117 11.58 24.11 6.82
N ASN A 118 12.48 23.64 7.69
CA ASN A 118 13.48 24.46 8.40
C ASN A 118 12.87 25.67 9.14
N GLU A 119 13.67 26.69 9.46
CA GLU A 119 13.53 27.66 10.56
C GLU A 119 12.18 28.39 10.75
N ASN A 120 11.32 28.40 9.74
CA ASN A 120 9.97 28.96 9.79
C ASN A 120 8.97 27.85 10.17
N PHE A 121 8.89 27.57 11.46
CA PHE A 121 7.88 26.66 11.99
C PHE A 121 6.52 27.38 12.02
N GLU A 122 5.64 27.03 11.08
CA GLU A 122 4.24 27.43 11.11
C GLU A 122 3.43 26.34 11.82
N GLU A 123 2.63 26.75 12.79
CA GLU A 123 1.71 25.86 13.50
C GLU A 123 0.48 25.61 12.62
N VAL A 124 0.60 24.64 11.70
CA VAL A 124 -0.46 24.31 10.75
C VAL A 124 -1.57 23.50 11.43
N PHE A 125 -1.19 22.51 12.23
CA PHE A 125 -2.07 21.83 13.17
C PHE A 125 -1.87 22.43 14.56
N LYS A 126 -2.96 22.84 15.22
CA LYS A 126 -2.90 23.41 16.57
C LYS A 126 -2.29 22.40 17.56
N GLU A 127 -1.21 22.79 18.22
CA GLU A 127 -0.56 22.10 19.32
C GLU A 127 -1.17 22.58 20.64
N SER A 128 -1.48 21.67 21.57
CA SER A 128 -1.87 22.06 22.93
C SER A 128 -0.96 21.40 23.96
N ASN A 129 -0.27 22.22 24.75
CA ASN A 129 0.57 21.79 25.89
C ASN A 129 -0.24 21.71 27.21
N TYR A 130 -1.56 21.89 27.16
CA TYR A 130 -2.44 21.96 28.34
C TYR A 130 -3.50 20.86 28.28
N ALA A 131 -3.91 20.36 29.46
CA ALA A 131 -4.89 19.29 29.66
C ALA A 131 -6.31 19.53 29.08
N ALA A 132 -6.52 20.63 28.36
CA ALA A 132 -7.74 20.94 27.63
C ALA A 132 -7.52 20.69 26.13
N SER A 133 -7.49 19.42 25.74
CA SER A 133 -7.44 19.03 24.33
C SER A 133 -8.71 19.46 23.61
N GLN A 134 -8.60 20.31 22.58
CA GLN A 134 -9.66 20.50 21.59
C GLN A 134 -9.08 20.69 20.19
N THR A 135 -8.43 19.65 19.65
CA THR A 135 -8.48 19.43 18.20
C THR A 135 -9.89 18.90 17.92
N LYS A 136 -10.86 19.81 17.73
CA LYS A 136 -12.28 19.47 17.50
C LYS A 136 -12.58 19.16 16.03
N GLU A 137 -11.62 19.38 15.15
CA GLU A 137 -11.78 19.28 13.69
C GLU A 137 -10.60 18.52 13.08
N LEU A 138 -10.89 17.76 12.02
CA LEU A 138 -9.92 17.06 11.20
C LEU A 138 -8.98 18.06 10.52
N GLY A 139 -7.67 17.87 10.64
CA GLY A 139 -6.67 18.63 9.89
C GLY A 139 -6.24 17.88 8.63
N ILE A 140 -6.29 18.53 7.46
CA ILE A 140 -5.74 17.98 6.21
C ILE A 140 -4.81 18.99 5.60
N GLU A 141 -3.57 18.61 5.38
CA GLU A 141 -2.54 19.49 4.82
C GLU A 141 -1.65 18.78 3.83
N GLU A 142 -1.28 19.48 2.76
CA GLU A 142 -0.45 18.95 1.70
C GLU A 142 0.92 19.64 1.67
N PHE A 143 1.97 18.85 1.43
CA PHE A 143 3.31 19.38 1.24
C PHE A 143 4.10 18.55 0.24
N GLU A 144 5.18 19.12 -0.29
CA GLU A 144 6.06 18.43 -1.23
C GLU A 144 7.48 18.33 -0.67
N TYR A 145 8.06 17.14 -0.75
CA TYR A 145 9.43 16.84 -0.36
C TYR A 145 10.08 15.88 -1.36
N ASP A 146 11.25 16.25 -1.87
CA ASP A 146 12.00 15.52 -2.90
C ASP A 146 11.13 15.10 -4.11
N GLY A 147 10.26 16.00 -4.58
CA GLY A 147 9.37 15.76 -5.72
C GLY A 147 8.20 14.81 -5.44
N ILE A 148 8.02 14.37 -4.18
CA ILE A 148 6.89 13.55 -3.74
C ILE A 148 5.91 14.46 -3.00
N LYS A 149 4.65 14.47 -3.44
CA LYS A 149 3.55 15.14 -2.73
C LYS A 149 2.99 14.24 -1.65
N TYR A 150 2.81 14.78 -0.46
CA TYR A 150 2.24 14.12 0.70
C TYR A 150 1.00 14.88 1.17
N ARG A 151 0.01 14.15 1.65
CA ARG A 151 -1.15 14.68 2.36
C ARG A 151 -1.16 14.10 3.76
N ILE A 152 -1.01 14.95 4.77
CA ILE A 152 -1.16 14.57 6.17
C ILE A 152 -2.62 14.74 6.57
N ILE A 153 -3.20 13.67 7.11
CA ILE A 153 -4.55 13.64 7.67
C ILE A 153 -4.38 13.47 9.18
N ASP A 154 -4.46 14.57 9.93
CA ASP A 154 -4.38 14.57 11.40
C ASP A 154 -5.77 14.33 12.00
N THR A 155 -5.97 13.16 12.59
CA THR A 155 -7.25 12.83 13.23
C THR A 155 -7.32 13.36 14.66
N ILE A 156 -8.55 13.59 15.13
CA ILE A 156 -8.81 13.82 16.55
C ILE A 156 -8.21 12.67 17.37
N GLY A 157 -7.54 12.99 18.47
CA GLY A 157 -7.00 11.99 19.38
C GLY A 157 -8.07 11.34 20.25
N PHE A 158 -7.84 10.09 20.61
CA PHE A 158 -8.66 9.37 21.59
C PHE A 158 -8.07 9.48 23.01
N GLY A 159 -8.88 9.26 24.06
CA GLY A 159 -8.39 8.98 25.42
C GLY A 159 -8.16 10.14 26.41
N ASP A 160 -8.04 11.41 25.97
CA ASP A 160 -8.04 12.57 26.92
C ASP A 160 -9.30 13.46 26.79
N THR A 161 -10.13 13.21 25.79
CA THR A 161 -11.44 13.81 25.63
C THR A 161 -12.48 12.80 26.12
N GLU A 162 -13.64 13.23 26.59
CA GLU A 162 -14.78 12.39 27.00
C GLU A 162 -15.34 11.53 25.85
N LEU A 163 -14.56 11.31 24.78
CA LEU A 163 -14.93 10.58 23.58
C LEU A 163 -14.94 9.08 23.87
N THR A 164 -16.13 8.52 23.71
CA THR A 164 -16.40 7.09 23.64
C THR A 164 -15.75 6.46 22.41
N GLU A 165 -15.57 5.13 22.42
CA GLU A 165 -15.11 4.38 21.23
C GLU A 165 -15.95 4.69 19.98
N LYS A 166 -17.25 4.94 20.17
CA LYS A 166 -18.16 5.40 19.13
C LYS A 166 -17.68 6.69 18.49
N GLU A 167 -17.37 7.70 19.29
CA GLU A 167 -16.95 8.99 18.75
C GLU A 167 -15.60 8.88 18.03
N VAL A 168 -14.72 7.96 18.45
CA VAL A 168 -13.49 7.65 17.70
C VAL A 168 -13.82 7.05 16.33
N LEU A 169 -14.76 6.10 16.25
CA LEU A 169 -15.21 5.50 15.00
C LEU A 169 -15.91 6.51 14.08
N ASP A 170 -16.81 7.32 14.62
CA ASP A 170 -17.54 8.36 13.88
C ASP A 170 -16.55 9.39 13.32
N LYS A 171 -15.57 9.83 14.11
CA LYS A 171 -14.54 10.77 13.65
C LYS A 171 -13.63 10.17 12.59
N ILE A 172 -13.28 8.89 12.69
CA ILE A 172 -12.51 8.24 11.62
C ILE A 172 -13.38 8.02 10.38
N SER A 173 -14.70 7.86 10.54
CA SER A 173 -15.62 7.79 9.41
C SER A 173 -15.75 9.12 8.65
N GLU A 174 -15.67 10.26 9.34
CA GLU A 174 -15.64 11.59 8.72
C GLU A 174 -14.43 11.73 7.76
N VAL A 175 -13.31 11.07 8.08
CA VAL A 175 -12.08 11.12 7.25
C VAL A 175 -12.05 10.06 6.15
N ALA A 176 -12.99 9.11 6.16
CA ALA A 176 -13.03 7.99 5.22
C ALA A 176 -13.11 8.45 3.75
N TYR A 177 -13.78 9.58 3.48
CA TYR A 177 -13.85 10.13 2.13
C TYR A 177 -12.47 10.59 1.63
N SER A 178 -11.68 11.24 2.47
CA SER A 178 -10.30 11.66 2.17
C SER A 178 -9.32 10.49 2.00
N ILE A 179 -9.71 9.32 2.51
CA ILE A 179 -8.99 8.05 2.47
C ILE A 179 -9.41 7.19 1.25
N SER A 180 -10.52 7.53 0.58
CA SER A 180 -11.09 6.73 -0.52
C SER A 180 -10.16 6.57 -1.73
N ASP A 181 -9.26 7.53 -1.96
CA ASP A 181 -8.22 7.48 -2.99
C ASP A 181 -7.02 6.57 -2.62
N GLY A 182 -7.10 5.93 -1.44
CA GLY A 182 -6.12 5.01 -0.88
C GLY A 182 -5.22 5.65 0.19
N LEU A 183 -4.75 4.84 1.13
CA LEU A 183 -3.80 5.20 2.18
C LEU A 183 -2.42 4.66 1.86
N ASP A 184 -1.43 5.52 1.79
CA ASP A 184 -0.04 5.10 1.58
C ASP A 184 0.56 4.61 2.90
N GLN A 185 0.31 5.32 4.01
CA GLN A 185 0.73 4.89 5.35
C GLN A 185 -0.23 5.37 6.45
N VAL A 186 -0.25 4.63 7.54
CA VAL A 186 -0.79 5.06 8.83
C VAL A 186 0.37 5.24 9.81
N LEU A 187 0.45 6.37 10.50
CA LEU A 187 1.42 6.59 11.58
C LEU A 187 0.68 6.47 12.91
N PHE A 188 0.97 5.40 13.66
CA PHE A 188 0.39 5.17 14.99
C PHE A 188 1.30 5.75 16.07
N VAL A 189 0.92 6.91 16.59
CA VAL A 189 1.75 7.77 17.44
C VAL A 189 1.55 7.46 18.92
N THR A 190 2.63 7.07 19.60
CA THR A 190 2.63 6.76 21.04
C THR A 190 3.91 7.21 21.73
N LYS A 191 3.79 7.71 22.97
CA LYS A 191 4.92 8.21 23.79
C LYS A 191 5.41 7.22 24.85
N SER A 192 4.62 6.20 25.17
CA SER A 192 4.91 5.20 26.21
C SER A 192 4.66 3.77 25.70
N ARG A 193 4.71 2.77 26.59
CA ARG A 193 4.16 1.44 26.28
C ARG A 193 2.67 1.59 25.92
N PHE A 194 2.15 0.67 25.11
CA PHE A 194 0.76 0.69 24.70
C PHE A 194 -0.17 0.61 25.91
N THR A 195 -1.05 1.59 26.04
CA THR A 195 -2.14 1.55 27.02
C THR A 195 -3.25 0.61 26.54
N GLU A 196 -4.16 0.20 27.43
CA GLU A 196 -5.30 -0.63 27.02
C GLU A 196 -6.20 0.10 26.01
N GLU A 197 -6.34 1.41 26.13
CA GLU A 197 -7.08 2.23 25.18
C GLU A 197 -6.42 2.23 23.80
N GLU A 198 -5.09 2.36 23.74
CA GLU A 198 -4.34 2.30 22.47
C GLU A 198 -4.47 0.92 21.80
N LYS A 199 -4.49 -0.16 22.59
CA LYS A 199 -4.71 -1.53 22.09
C LYS A 199 -6.12 -1.69 21.53
N ASN A 200 -7.12 -1.22 22.26
CA ASN A 200 -8.52 -1.28 21.82
C ASN A 200 -8.72 -0.50 20.52
N VAL A 201 -8.18 0.72 20.41
CA VAL A 201 -8.29 1.50 19.17
C VAL A 201 -7.57 0.82 18.01
N PHE A 202 -6.40 0.22 18.23
CA PHE A 202 -5.74 -0.54 17.17
C PHE A 202 -6.58 -1.73 16.69
N ASN A 203 -7.28 -2.41 17.60
CA ASN A 203 -8.22 -3.47 17.25
C ASN A 203 -9.45 -2.94 16.50
N LEU A 204 -9.99 -1.77 16.88
CA LEU A 204 -11.09 -1.13 16.15
C LEU A 204 -10.68 -0.76 14.72
N LEU A 205 -9.45 -0.28 14.53
CA LEU A 205 -8.92 0.00 13.19
C LEU A 205 -8.93 -1.24 12.31
N LYS A 206 -8.49 -2.38 12.84
CA LYS A 206 -8.44 -3.65 12.11
C LYS A 206 -9.82 -4.27 11.86
N ASN A 207 -10.69 -4.25 12.87
CA ASN A 207 -11.93 -5.03 12.85
C ASN A 207 -13.12 -4.24 12.30
N VAL A 208 -13.15 -2.93 12.51
CA VAL A 208 -14.32 -2.09 12.24
C VAL A 208 -14.08 -1.11 11.10
N LEU A 209 -12.94 -0.42 11.08
CA LEU A 209 -12.71 0.67 10.13
C LEU A 209 -12.09 0.17 8.82
N PHE A 210 -10.99 -0.56 8.93
CA PHE A 210 -10.22 -1.10 7.83
C PHE A 210 -10.37 -2.61 7.81
N ASP A 211 -9.28 -3.35 7.72
CA ASP A 211 -9.21 -4.80 7.82
C ASP A 211 -7.86 -5.20 8.47
N GLU A 212 -7.66 -6.50 8.69
CA GLU A 212 -6.43 -7.04 9.28
C GLU A 212 -5.14 -6.67 8.54
N THR A 213 -5.22 -6.31 7.26
CA THR A 213 -4.05 -5.96 6.45
C THR A 213 -3.56 -4.53 6.69
N ILE A 214 -4.34 -3.67 7.36
CA ILE A 214 -3.95 -2.28 7.63
C ILE A 214 -2.60 -2.18 8.34
N GLY A 215 -2.28 -3.14 9.21
CA GLY A 215 -1.00 -3.19 9.91
C GLY A 215 0.21 -3.18 8.96
N LYS A 216 0.10 -3.79 7.77
CA LYS A 216 1.16 -3.77 6.75
C LYS A 216 1.48 -2.35 6.26
N TYR A 217 0.53 -1.43 6.39
CA TYR A 217 0.64 -0.01 6.04
C TYR A 217 0.80 0.90 7.27
N THR A 218 0.77 0.35 8.48
CA THR A 218 0.96 1.10 9.72
C THR A 218 2.41 1.09 10.18
N THR A 219 2.93 2.25 10.56
CA THR A 219 4.22 2.43 11.23
C THR A 219 3.98 3.00 12.63
N ILE A 220 4.54 2.38 13.65
CA ILE A 220 4.47 2.88 15.02
C ILE A 220 5.51 4.00 15.18
N VAL A 221 5.08 5.18 15.63
CA VAL A 221 5.96 6.34 15.85
C VAL A 221 6.07 6.60 17.35
N ARG A 222 7.28 6.38 17.89
CA ARG A 222 7.67 6.62 19.27
C ARG A 222 8.11 8.07 19.43
N THR A 223 7.22 8.91 19.95
CA THR A 223 7.49 10.33 20.23
C THR A 223 8.07 10.52 21.63
N ASN A 224 8.59 11.73 21.91
CA ASN A 224 9.23 12.09 23.18
C ASN A 224 10.36 11.12 23.56
N PHE A 225 11.21 10.77 22.60
CA PHE A 225 12.32 9.86 22.80
C PHE A 225 13.65 10.60 22.57
N PRO A 226 14.24 11.25 23.60
CA PRO A 226 15.42 12.10 23.43
C PRO A 226 16.64 11.41 22.82
N ASP A 227 16.84 10.13 23.13
CA ASP A 227 17.94 9.29 22.64
C ASP A 227 17.63 8.61 21.30
N PHE A 228 16.75 9.20 20.48
CA PHE A 228 16.27 8.58 19.23
C PHE A 228 17.36 8.39 18.20
N ASP A 229 18.50 9.07 18.31
CA ASP A 229 19.66 8.87 17.45
C ASP A 229 20.50 7.66 17.87
N LYS A 230 20.41 7.19 19.11
CA LYS A 230 21.15 6.03 19.66
C LYS A 230 20.47 4.71 19.32
N PRO A 231 21.07 3.83 18.48
CA PRO A 231 20.46 2.56 18.09
C PRO A 231 20.20 1.61 19.26
N GLU A 232 21.10 1.58 20.25
CA GLU A 232 20.97 0.71 21.42
C GLU A 232 19.76 1.08 22.28
N GLU A 233 19.52 2.37 22.50
CA GLU A 233 18.35 2.86 23.25
C GLU A 233 17.04 2.54 22.54
N ARG A 234 16.98 2.72 21.21
CA ARG A 234 15.82 2.31 20.42
C ARG A 234 15.54 0.81 20.56
N GLN A 235 16.60 -0.02 20.51
CA GLN A 235 16.47 -1.47 20.63
C GLN A 235 15.99 -1.89 22.03
N ASN A 236 16.43 -1.18 23.08
CA ASN A 236 15.99 -1.39 24.45
C ASN A 236 14.51 -1.00 24.64
N ASP A 237 14.06 0.14 24.09
CA ASP A 237 12.66 0.55 24.09
C ASP A 237 11.76 -0.50 23.42
N ILE A 238 12.11 -0.96 22.21
CA ILE A 238 11.34 -2.00 21.49
C ILE A 238 11.22 -3.28 22.31
N LYS A 239 12.32 -3.74 22.93
CA LYS A 239 12.31 -4.91 23.82
C LYS A 239 11.40 -4.68 25.03
N SER A 240 11.42 -3.49 25.63
CA SER A 240 10.57 -3.16 26.78
C SER A 240 9.08 -3.11 26.42
N MET A 241 8.73 -2.62 25.22
CA MET A 241 7.35 -2.63 24.73
C MET A 241 6.79 -4.04 24.53
N SER A 242 7.68 -4.97 24.18
CA SER A 242 7.36 -6.37 23.87
C SER A 242 7.29 -7.26 25.12
N LYS A 243 8.19 -7.04 26.09
CA LYS A 243 8.38 -7.91 27.27
C LYS A 243 7.18 -8.02 28.21
N ASP A 244 6.33 -6.99 28.27
CA ASP A 244 5.35 -6.87 29.34
C ASP A 244 3.94 -7.35 28.98
N ASN A 245 3.63 -7.59 27.69
CA ASN A 245 2.26 -7.92 27.29
C ASN A 245 2.17 -8.58 25.89
N LYS A 246 1.55 -9.77 25.82
CA LYS A 246 1.29 -10.48 24.55
C LYS A 246 0.54 -9.64 23.52
N THR A 247 -0.36 -8.75 23.96
CA THR A 247 -1.14 -7.89 23.06
C THR A 247 -0.27 -6.83 22.39
N SER A 248 0.73 -6.29 23.09
CA SER A 248 1.69 -5.34 22.50
C SER A 248 2.51 -6.00 21.38
N ASP A 249 2.96 -7.24 21.61
CA ASP A 249 3.67 -8.03 20.59
C ASP A 249 2.80 -8.24 19.34
N VAL A 250 1.51 -8.53 19.52
CA VAL A 250 0.57 -8.70 18.40
C VAL A 250 0.47 -7.43 17.57
N ILE A 251 0.40 -6.26 18.19
CA ILE A 251 0.36 -4.96 17.49
C ILE A 251 1.66 -4.72 16.72
N ILE A 252 2.81 -4.87 17.37
CA ILE A 252 4.13 -4.65 16.75
C ILE A 252 4.35 -5.59 15.56
N ASN A 253 4.02 -6.87 15.74
CA ASN A 253 4.13 -7.88 14.68
C ASN A 253 3.17 -7.60 13.52
N SER A 254 1.93 -7.18 13.81
CA SER A 254 0.97 -6.77 12.78
C SER A 254 1.47 -5.60 11.94
N CYS A 255 2.29 -4.72 12.54
CA CYS A 255 2.95 -3.60 11.88
C CYS A 255 4.27 -3.98 11.20
N ASN A 256 4.57 -5.27 11.00
CA ASN A 256 5.84 -5.78 10.46
C ASN A 256 7.07 -5.24 11.20
N ASN A 257 6.97 -5.02 12.51
CA ASN A 257 8.04 -4.44 13.33
C ASN A 257 8.49 -3.04 12.88
N LYS A 258 7.67 -2.29 12.12
CA LYS A 258 7.97 -0.92 11.69
C LYS A 258 7.76 0.03 12.86
N ILE A 259 8.86 0.39 13.52
CA ILE A 259 8.90 1.34 14.62
C ILE A 259 9.93 2.43 14.31
N ILE A 260 9.55 3.70 14.48
CA ILE A 260 10.43 4.86 14.35
C ILE A 260 10.43 5.63 15.65
N HIS A 261 11.62 6.00 16.12
CA HIS A 261 11.79 6.89 17.28
C HIS A 261 12.10 8.30 16.82
N VAL A 262 11.46 9.28 17.44
CA VAL A 262 11.64 10.70 17.17
C VAL A 262 11.57 11.52 18.46
N ASP A 263 12.30 12.62 18.47
CA ASP A 263 12.10 13.70 19.43
C ASP A 263 11.65 14.97 18.70
N ASN A 264 10.44 15.42 19.03
CA ASN A 264 9.78 16.56 18.38
C ASN A 264 9.57 17.72 19.36
N HIS A 265 10.32 17.75 20.47
CA HIS A 265 10.18 18.79 21.49
C HIS A 265 10.26 20.20 20.86
N PRO A 266 9.29 21.10 21.13
CA PRO A 266 9.15 22.37 20.40
C PRO A 266 10.33 23.32 20.54
N LYS A 267 11.09 23.19 21.64
CA LYS A 267 12.26 24.03 21.91
C LYS A 267 13.56 23.52 21.25
N ILE A 268 13.58 22.30 20.71
CA ILE A 268 14.82 21.68 20.19
C ILE A 268 14.71 21.54 18.66
N LYS A 269 14.99 22.62 17.94
CA LYS A 269 14.87 22.69 16.48
C LYS A 269 15.71 21.60 15.77
N GLU A 270 16.93 21.37 16.22
CA GLU A 270 17.82 20.36 15.66
C GLU A 270 17.21 18.94 15.71
N ASN A 271 16.55 18.60 16.82
CA ASN A 271 15.88 17.30 16.97
C ASN A 271 14.69 17.20 16.02
N ARG A 272 13.89 18.26 15.86
CA ARG A 272 12.79 18.30 14.89
C ARG A 272 13.28 18.11 13.45
N ASP A 273 14.39 18.73 13.06
CA ASP A 273 14.96 18.57 11.72
C ASP A 273 15.48 17.15 11.47
N LYS A 274 16.14 16.55 12.48
CA LYS A 274 16.57 15.13 12.43
C LYS A 274 15.37 14.19 12.33
N SER A 275 14.37 14.38 13.18
CA SER A 275 13.12 13.61 13.19
C SER A 275 12.40 13.70 11.84
N ARG A 276 12.28 14.90 11.26
CA ARG A 276 11.72 15.13 9.92
C ARG A 276 12.45 14.31 8.86
N LYS A 277 13.78 14.37 8.81
CA LYS A 277 14.59 13.61 7.84
C LYS A 277 14.38 12.09 7.98
N ILE A 278 14.34 11.57 9.21
CA ILE A 278 14.11 10.15 9.49
C ILE A 278 12.73 9.73 8.98
N LEU A 279 11.69 10.48 9.33
CA LEU A 279 10.31 10.16 8.96
C LEU A 279 10.13 10.19 7.43
N LEU A 280 10.58 11.25 6.76
CA LEU A 280 10.44 11.38 5.30
C LEU A 280 11.27 10.32 4.55
N SER A 281 12.47 9.99 5.04
CA SER A 281 13.28 8.91 4.48
C SER A 281 12.60 7.54 4.62
N HIS A 282 11.87 7.31 5.72
CA HIS A 282 11.07 6.10 5.89
C HIS A 282 9.85 6.11 4.96
N LEU A 283 9.07 7.19 4.96
CA LEU A 283 7.87 7.32 4.14
C LEU A 283 8.15 7.17 2.64
N ALA A 284 9.30 7.66 2.16
CA ALA A 284 9.72 7.47 0.77
C ALA A 284 9.98 5.99 0.42
N LYS A 285 10.49 5.20 1.38
CA LYS A 285 10.75 3.75 1.23
C LYS A 285 9.50 2.90 1.34
N CYS A 286 8.45 3.40 2.00
CA CYS A 286 7.17 2.72 2.05
C CYS A 286 6.59 2.55 0.63
N LYS A 287 6.14 1.33 0.32
CA LYS A 287 5.57 0.96 -0.97
C LYS A 287 4.18 0.36 -0.78
N GLY A 288 3.38 0.47 -1.83
CA GLY A 288 2.00 -0.01 -1.86
C GLY A 288 1.04 1.04 -1.32
N VAL A 289 -0.22 0.88 -1.69
CA VAL A 289 -1.33 1.71 -1.21
C VAL A 289 -2.41 0.79 -0.70
N TYR A 290 -2.87 1.06 0.51
CA TYR A 290 -4.01 0.40 1.11
C TYR A 290 -5.28 1.01 0.54
N TYR A 291 -6.06 0.21 -0.15
CA TYR A 291 -7.39 0.60 -0.60
C TYR A 291 -8.41 -0.05 0.34
N PRO A 292 -9.06 0.72 1.21
CA PRO A 292 -10.11 0.18 2.05
C PRO A 292 -11.31 -0.20 1.18
N ASN A 293 -11.33 -1.46 0.74
CA ASN A 293 -12.37 -2.02 -0.13
C ASN A 293 -13.75 -2.05 0.55
N ASN A 294 -13.78 -1.87 1.88
CA ASN A 294 -14.95 -1.94 2.74
C ASN A 294 -15.41 -0.57 3.27
N LEU A 295 -14.93 0.55 2.70
CA LEU A 295 -15.46 1.87 3.08
C LEU A 295 -16.94 2.03 2.77
N LYS A 296 -17.44 1.38 1.71
CA LYS A 296 -18.87 1.45 1.32
C LYS A 296 -19.79 0.96 2.44
N ASP A 297 -19.34 -0.08 3.16
CA ASP A 297 -20.06 -0.69 4.28
C ASP A 297 -19.56 -0.19 5.64
N LEU A 298 -18.76 0.88 5.68
CA LEU A 298 -18.21 1.40 6.92
C LEU A 298 -19.31 1.84 7.89
N VAL A 299 -20.30 2.58 7.39
CA VAL A 299 -21.42 3.07 8.21
C VAL A 299 -22.25 1.90 8.78
N SER A 300 -22.49 0.84 7.99
CA SER A 300 -23.22 -0.32 8.47
C SER A 300 -22.42 -1.14 9.49
N ARG A 301 -21.10 -1.27 9.30
CA ARG A 301 -20.20 -1.92 10.27
C ARG A 301 -20.13 -1.17 11.59
N ILE A 302 -20.01 0.17 11.56
CA ILE A 302 -20.04 1.01 12.76
C ILE A 302 -21.37 0.79 13.51
N LYS A 303 -22.51 0.85 12.81
CA LYS A 303 -23.82 0.58 13.42
C LYS A 303 -23.94 -0.82 14.02
N SER A 304 -23.43 -1.84 13.32
CA SER A 304 -23.43 -3.21 13.83
C SER A 304 -22.58 -3.34 15.09
N TYR A 305 -21.41 -2.69 15.13
CA TYR A 305 -20.55 -2.66 16.32
C TYR A 305 -21.28 -1.98 17.49
N GLU A 306 -21.92 -0.83 17.24
CA GLU A 306 -22.71 -0.12 18.25
C GLU A 306 -23.82 -1.00 18.85
N GLU A 307 -24.53 -1.78 18.03
CA GLU A 307 -25.60 -2.64 18.51
C GLU A 307 -25.06 -3.79 19.37
N ILE A 308 -23.94 -4.38 18.98
CA ILE A 308 -23.26 -5.43 19.75
C ILE A 308 -22.79 -4.87 21.10
N GLU A 309 -22.11 -3.72 21.11
CA GLU A 309 -21.64 -3.07 22.32
C GLU A 309 -22.79 -2.69 23.27
N ARG A 310 -23.91 -2.21 22.73
CA ARG A 310 -25.10 -1.93 23.52
C ARG A 310 -25.64 -3.20 24.18
N LYS A 311 -25.75 -4.31 23.44
CA LYS A 311 -26.23 -5.59 23.97
C LYS A 311 -25.28 -6.14 25.04
N ASN A 312 -23.97 -6.09 24.80
CA ASN A 312 -22.94 -6.51 25.75
C ASN A 312 -23.04 -5.70 27.05
N ARG A 313 -23.23 -4.37 26.97
CA ARG A 313 -23.38 -3.52 28.14
C ARG A 313 -24.63 -3.84 28.95
N GLU A 314 -25.75 -4.10 28.27
CA GLU A 314 -26.99 -4.54 28.92
C GLU A 314 -26.85 -5.89 29.61
N GLU A 315 -26.10 -6.82 29.00
CA GLU A 315 -25.82 -8.13 29.57
C GLU A 315 -24.87 -8.05 30.78
N ILE A 316 -23.80 -7.26 30.70
CA ILE A 316 -22.90 -6.99 31.82
C ILE A 316 -23.68 -6.40 33.00
N LYS A 317 -24.55 -5.41 32.74
CA LYS A 317 -25.38 -4.81 33.79
C LYS A 317 -26.29 -5.84 34.47
N LYS A 318 -26.92 -6.72 33.70
CA LYS A 318 -27.74 -7.82 34.26
C LYS A 318 -26.89 -8.79 35.09
N LEU A 319 -25.69 -9.12 34.64
CA LEU A 319 -24.77 -9.99 35.36
C LEU A 319 -24.29 -9.35 36.67
N GLU A 320 -24.01 -8.04 36.67
CA GLU A 320 -23.65 -7.29 37.88
C GLU A 320 -24.80 -7.24 38.88
N GLU A 321 -26.03 -6.97 38.42
CA GLU A 321 -27.23 -7.00 39.26
C GLU A 321 -27.45 -8.40 39.88
N SER A 322 -27.30 -9.46 39.08
CA SER A 322 -27.39 -10.84 39.55
C SER A 322 -26.29 -11.19 40.56
N ARG A 323 -25.06 -10.75 40.30
CA ARG A 323 -23.91 -10.96 41.20
C ARG A 323 -24.15 -10.28 42.55
N ASN A 324 -24.59 -9.02 42.54
CA ASN A 324 -24.88 -8.27 43.77
C ASN A 324 -26.00 -8.92 44.59
N LYS A 325 -27.00 -9.51 43.92
CA LYS A 325 -28.08 -10.25 44.61
C LYS A 325 -27.57 -11.52 45.28
N LEU A 326 -26.80 -12.34 44.55
CA LEU A 326 -26.18 -13.55 45.08
C LEU A 326 -25.22 -13.25 46.24
N GLU A 327 -24.46 -12.15 46.16
CA GLU A 327 -23.55 -11.73 47.21
C GLU A 327 -24.28 -11.34 48.49
N LYS A 328 -25.44 -10.67 48.39
CA LYS A 328 -26.31 -10.39 49.54
C LYS A 328 -26.88 -11.66 50.16
N GLU A 329 -27.44 -12.56 49.34
CA GLU A 329 -27.99 -13.84 49.81
C GLU A 329 -26.93 -14.69 50.54
N ASN A 330 -25.72 -14.78 49.97
CA ASN A 330 -24.59 -15.48 50.59
C ASN A 330 -24.16 -14.84 51.93
N ASN A 331 -24.15 -13.52 52.02
CA ASN A 331 -23.81 -12.82 53.26
C ASN A 331 -24.87 -13.05 54.35
N GLU A 332 -26.16 -13.02 53.99
CA GLU A 332 -27.25 -13.32 54.92
C GLU A 332 -27.19 -14.78 55.42
N GLU A 333 -26.87 -15.73 54.55
CA GLU A 333 -26.71 -17.13 54.92
C GLU A 333 -25.48 -17.35 55.82
N ARG A 334 -24.36 -16.69 55.51
CA ARG A 334 -23.16 -16.69 56.36
C ARG A 334 -23.46 -16.14 57.76
N GLU A 335 -24.20 -15.04 57.87
CA GLU A 335 -24.59 -14.50 59.18
C GLU A 335 -25.46 -15.48 59.98
N LYS A 336 -26.43 -16.15 59.34
CA LYS A 336 -27.27 -17.17 60.00
C LYS A 336 -26.44 -18.34 60.49
N LEU A 337 -25.51 -18.83 59.66
CA LEU A 337 -24.58 -19.90 60.04
C LEU A 337 -23.69 -19.50 61.22
N THR A 338 -23.13 -18.29 61.19
CA THR A 338 -22.31 -17.77 62.30
C THR A 338 -23.10 -17.75 63.61
N ARG A 339 -24.33 -17.19 63.60
CA ARG A 339 -25.20 -17.19 64.79
C ARG A 339 -25.49 -18.59 65.29
N ARG A 340 -25.74 -19.55 64.39
CA ARG A 340 -26.00 -20.95 64.78
C ARG A 340 -24.77 -21.63 65.37
N ILE A 341 -23.57 -21.33 64.87
CA ILE A 341 -22.31 -21.83 65.44
C ILE A 341 -22.13 -21.28 66.85
N GLU A 342 -22.33 -19.98 67.06
CA GLU A 342 -22.24 -19.35 68.40
C GLU A 342 -23.24 -19.95 69.40
N GLU A 343 -24.48 -20.22 68.97
CA GLU A 343 -25.48 -20.92 69.79
C GLU A 343 -25.02 -22.33 70.18
N LEU A 344 -24.54 -23.12 69.21
CA LEU A 344 -24.06 -24.49 69.45
C LEU A 344 -22.83 -24.51 70.37
N GLU A 345 -21.93 -23.54 70.25
CA GLU A 345 -20.78 -23.40 71.14
C GLU A 345 -21.20 -23.09 72.58
N LYS A 346 -22.24 -22.26 72.75
CA LYS A 346 -22.81 -21.97 74.07
C LYS A 346 -23.50 -23.19 74.67
N GLU A 347 -24.37 -23.87 73.91
CA GLU A 347 -25.02 -25.11 74.34
C GLU A 347 -24.00 -26.17 74.75
N LYS A 348 -22.89 -26.29 73.99
CA LYS A 348 -21.81 -27.21 74.32
C LYS A 348 -21.11 -26.86 75.64
N LYS A 349 -20.82 -25.57 75.88
CA LYS A 349 -20.22 -25.11 77.15
C LYS A 349 -21.14 -25.38 78.34
N ASP A 350 -22.42 -25.03 78.21
CA ASP A 350 -23.42 -25.26 79.26
C ASP A 350 -23.55 -26.77 79.57
N ALA A 351 -23.56 -27.62 78.53
CA ALA A 351 -23.60 -29.08 78.70
C ALA A 351 -22.32 -29.69 79.28
N GLU A 352 -21.15 -29.09 79.06
CA GLU A 352 -19.89 -29.49 79.72
C GLU A 352 -19.87 -29.07 81.19
N GLU A 353 -20.39 -27.89 81.51
CA GLU A 353 -20.47 -27.37 82.88
C GLU A 353 -21.44 -28.18 83.74
N ASN A 354 -22.65 -28.47 83.23
CA ASN A 354 -23.61 -29.34 83.89
C ASN A 354 -23.02 -30.73 84.17
N ARG A 355 -22.34 -31.35 83.20
CA ARG A 355 -21.66 -32.64 83.40
C ARG A 355 -20.57 -32.58 84.47
N ARG A 356 -19.82 -31.47 84.55
CA ARG A 356 -18.82 -31.27 85.62
C ARG A 356 -19.47 -31.16 86.99
N GLN A 357 -20.61 -30.46 87.08
CA GLN A 357 -21.34 -30.31 88.33
C GLN A 357 -21.93 -31.64 88.81
N GLU A 358 -22.60 -32.38 87.93
CA GLU A 358 -23.11 -33.74 88.22
C GLU A 358 -21.99 -34.67 88.69
N THR A 359 -20.81 -34.62 88.04
CA THR A 359 -19.65 -35.42 88.44
C THR A 359 -19.16 -35.03 89.85
N ARG A 360 -19.11 -33.73 90.18
CA ARG A 360 -18.71 -33.25 91.52
C ARG A 360 -19.69 -33.72 92.59
N GLU A 361 -20.99 -33.54 92.38
CA GLU A 361 -22.04 -33.99 93.30
C GLU A 361 -21.99 -35.51 93.51
N HIS A 362 -21.67 -36.27 92.46
CA HIS A 362 -21.54 -37.73 92.57
C HIS A 362 -20.29 -38.15 93.37
N VAL A 363 -19.18 -37.41 93.26
CA VAL A 363 -17.96 -37.64 94.06
C VAL A 363 -18.17 -37.27 95.52
N GLU A 364 -18.78 -36.12 95.81
CA GLU A 364 -19.06 -35.65 97.19
C GLU A 364 -20.00 -36.61 97.94
N ASN A 365 -21.03 -37.10 97.26
CA ASN A 365 -21.95 -38.10 97.83
C ASN A 365 -21.28 -39.47 98.09
N ARG A 366 -20.18 -39.79 97.39
CA ARG A 366 -19.41 -41.03 97.58
C ARG A 366 -18.39 -40.94 98.70
N CYS A 367 -17.87 -39.74 99.00
CA CYS A 367 -16.94 -39.49 100.10
C CYS A 367 -17.64 -39.26 101.46
N SER A 368 -18.96 -39.04 101.46
CA SER A 368 -19.76 -38.80 102.68
C SER A 368 -20.42 -40.06 103.26
N LYS A 369 -20.15 -41.23 102.68
CA LYS A 369 -20.47 -42.56 103.21
C LYS A 369 -19.18 -43.29 103.52
#